data_AF-A0A0K1W2E9-F1
#
_entry.id   AF-A0A0K1W2E9-F1
#
_cell.length_a   1.000
_cell.length_b   1.000
_cell.length_c   1.000
_cell.angle_alpha   90.00
_cell.angle_beta   90.00
_cell.angle_gamma   90.00
#
_symmetry.space_group_name_H-M   'P 1'
#
loop_
_entity.id
_entity.type
_entity.pdbx_description
1 polymer ?
#
loop_
_entity_poly.entity_id
_entity_poly.type
_entity_poly.pdbx_seq_one_letter_code
_entity_poly.pdbx_strand_id
1 'polypeptide(L)'
;MLLATLSKSTAWSLFGIGIAGLVVGILATLFLFKFKKRKKIEKESFDLTPGKYKFFRFWQYYGIIILALTGYIMFVIFVPLSLEVILK
;
A
#
# COMPACT_ATOMS: atom_id res chain seq x y z
N MET A 1 7.78 10.97 -25.47
CA MET A 1 8.08 9.91 -26.45
C MET A 1 7.83 8.49 -25.92
N LEU A 2 8.08 8.19 -24.63
CA LEU A 2 7.83 6.85 -24.03
C LEU A 2 6.35 6.40 -23.99
N LEU A 3 5.38 7.32 -23.94
CA LEU A 3 3.95 6.97 -23.94
C LEU A 3 3.40 6.59 -25.34
N ALA A 4 4.04 7.04 -26.42
CA ALA A 4 3.49 6.92 -27.77
C ALA A 4 3.64 5.51 -28.38
N THR A 5 4.42 4.63 -27.76
CA THR A 5 4.68 3.25 -28.20
C THR A 5 3.98 2.20 -27.35
N LEU A 6 3.19 2.61 -26.36
CA LEU A 6 2.57 1.68 -25.41
C LEU A 6 1.32 1.05 -26.04
N SER A 7 1.29 -0.27 -26.18
CA SER A 7 0.14 -0.97 -26.75
C SER A 7 -1.10 -0.80 -25.87
N LYS A 8 -2.30 -0.77 -26.47
CA LYS A 8 -3.58 -0.68 -25.75
C LYS A 8 -3.73 -1.79 -24.69
N SER A 9 -3.21 -3.00 -24.97
CA SER A 9 -3.19 -4.10 -24.01
C SER A 9 -2.33 -3.79 -22.77
N THR A 10 -1.16 -3.18 -22.97
CA THR A 10 -0.26 -2.79 -21.87
C THR A 10 -0.88 -1.67 -21.03
N ALA A 11 -1.60 -0.73 -21.66
CA ALA A 11 -2.29 0.34 -20.95
C ALA A 11 -3.38 -0.18 -20.01
N TRP A 12 -4.18 -1.15 -20.44
CA TRP A 12 -5.19 -1.80 -19.58
C TRP A 12 -4.55 -2.55 -18.40
N SER A 13 -3.42 -3.23 -18.62
CA SER A 13 -2.67 -3.87 -17.54
C SER A 13 -2.14 -2.84 -16.53
N LEU A 14 -1.58 -1.71 -16.98
CA LEU A 14 -1.13 -0.62 -16.10
C LEU A 14 -2.28 -0.01 -15.30
N PHE A 15 -3.45 0.17 -15.93
CA PHE A 15 -4.66 0.62 -15.25
C PHE A 15 -5.07 -0.35 -14.14
N GLY A 16 -5.10 -1.65 -14.44
CA GLY A 16 -5.38 -2.70 -13.46
C GLY A 16 -4.39 -2.71 -12.29
N ILE A 17 -3.08 -2.58 -12.57
CA ILE A 17 -2.03 -2.49 -11.54
C ILE A 17 -2.20 -1.23 -10.69
N GLY A 18 -2.54 -0.09 -11.30
CA GLY A 18 -2.82 1.15 -10.57
C GLY A 18 -3.98 1.00 -9.58
N ILE A 19 -5.09 0.41 -10.02
CA ILE A 19 -6.25 0.12 -9.15
C ILE A 19 -5.88 -0.90 -8.06
N ALA A 20 -5.18 -1.98 -8.41
CA ALA A 20 -4.73 -2.97 -7.43
C ALA A 20 -3.81 -2.32 -6.38
N GLY A 21 -2.92 -1.42 -6.79
CA GLY A 21 -2.08 -0.61 -5.90
C GLY A 21 -2.89 0.22 -4.91
N LEU A 22 -3.99 0.84 -5.34
CA LEU A 22 -4.92 1.55 -4.45
C LEU A 22 -5.57 0.62 -3.44
N VAL A 23 -6.07 -0.54 -3.87
CA VAL A 23 -6.70 -1.52 -2.98
C VAL A 23 -5.70 -1.99 -1.91
N VAL A 24 -4.47 -2.31 -2.32
CA VAL A 24 -3.39 -2.68 -1.40
C VAL A 24 -3.07 -1.54 -0.43
N GLY A 25 -3.00 -0.29 -0.91
CA GLY A 25 -2.76 0.88 -0.08
C GLY A 25 -3.83 1.08 1.00
N ILE A 26 -5.10 0.92 0.63
CA ILE A 26 -6.24 1.01 1.57
C ILE A 26 -6.19 -0.12 2.59
N LEU A 27 -5.97 -1.37 2.15
CA LEU A 27 -5.90 -2.52 3.04
C LEU A 27 -4.75 -2.40 4.03
N ALA A 28 -3.58 -1.94 3.58
CA ALA A 28 -2.42 -1.69 4.43
C ALA A 28 -2.69 -0.61 5.48
N THR A 29 -3.38 0.46 5.08
CA THR A 29 -3.79 1.54 5.99
C THR A 29 -4.79 1.03 7.05
N LEU A 30 -5.82 0.28 6.64
CA LEU A 30 -6.77 -0.33 7.57
C LEU A 30 -6.09 -1.30 8.54
N PHE A 31 -5.13 -2.10 8.04
CA PHE A 31 -4.33 -2.99 8.85
C PHE A 31 -3.50 -2.21 9.89
N LEU A 32 -2.88 -1.10 9.49
CA LEU A 32 -2.13 -0.22 10.39
C LEU A 32 -3.02 0.37 11.49
N PHE A 33 -4.24 0.81 11.16
CA PHE A 33 -5.21 1.28 12.15
C PHE A 33 -5.59 0.18 13.16
N LYS A 34 -5.89 -1.03 12.70
CA LYS A 34 -6.18 -2.17 13.59
C LYS A 34 -4.97 -2.51 14.47
N PHE A 35 -3.78 -2.50 13.91
CA PHE A 35 -2.54 -2.78 14.64
C PHE A 35 -2.27 -1.71 15.71
N LYS A 36 -2.46 -0.43 15.40
CA LYS A 36 -2.33 0.68 16.36
C LYS A 36 -3.34 0.56 17.51
N LYS A 37 -4.59 0.16 17.22
CA LYS A 37 -5.61 -0.10 18.25
C LYS A 37 -5.21 -1.25 19.18
N ARG A 38 -4.76 -2.39 18.64
CA ARG A 38 -4.30 -3.52 19.48
C ARG A 38 -3.13 -3.13 20.38
N LYS A 39 -2.16 -2.38 19.85
CA LYS A 39 -1.04 -1.86 20.67
C LYS A 39 -1.48 -0.95 21.81
N LYS A 40 -2.55 -0.16 21.62
CA LYS A 40 -3.08 0.70 22.69
C LYS A 40 -3.66 -0.17 23.81
N ILE A 41 -4.45 -1.18 23.45
CA ILE A 41 -5.03 -2.13 24.40
C ILE A 41 -3.92 -2.89 25.14
N GLU A 42 -2.90 -3.41 24.43
CA GLU A 42 -1.77 -4.12 25.05
C GLU A 42 -0.99 -3.26 26.06
N LYS A 43 -0.94 -1.92 25.90
CA LYS A 43 -0.31 -1.01 26.86
C LYS A 43 -1.15 -0.76 28.10
N GLU A 44 -2.47 -0.84 27.97
CA GLU A 44 -3.43 -0.61 29.06
C GLU A 44 -3.65 -1.89 29.89
N SER A 45 -3.50 -3.07 29.28
CA SER A 45 -3.47 -4.35 29.97
C SER A 45 -2.09 -4.58 30.61
N PHE A 46 -2.06 -4.83 31.91
CA PHE A 46 -0.87 -5.16 32.73
C PHE A 46 -0.31 -6.56 32.42
N ASP A 47 -0.31 -6.98 31.15
CA ASP A 47 0.08 -8.31 30.72
C ASP A 47 1.60 -8.35 30.49
N LEU A 48 2.31 -8.94 31.46
CA LEU A 48 3.78 -9.01 31.55
C LEU A 48 4.38 -10.13 30.69
N THR A 49 3.77 -10.51 29.55
CA THR A 49 4.31 -11.60 28.71
C THR A 49 5.66 -11.20 28.09
N PRO A 50 6.79 -11.79 28.51
CA PRO A 50 8.11 -11.41 28.02
C PRO A 50 8.44 -12.27 26.81
N GLY A 51 8.26 -11.74 25.58
CA GLY A 51 8.61 -12.57 24.41
C GLY A 51 8.29 -12.05 23.02
N LYS A 52 8.17 -10.74 22.79
CA LYS A 52 7.95 -10.22 21.42
C LYS A 52 9.08 -9.27 21.03
N TYR A 53 10.00 -9.73 20.18
CA TYR A 53 11.16 -8.99 19.68
C TYR A 53 10.78 -7.54 19.29
N LYS A 54 11.27 -6.55 20.05
CA LYS A 54 10.94 -5.12 19.83
C LYS A 54 11.43 -4.62 18.47
N PHE A 55 12.58 -5.14 18.00
CA PHE A 55 13.21 -4.75 16.74
C PHE A 55 12.41 -5.20 15.52
N PHE A 56 11.94 -6.45 15.48
CA PHE A 56 11.14 -6.97 14.37
C PHE A 56 9.80 -6.21 14.21
N ARG A 57 9.17 -5.85 15.34
CA ARG A 57 7.92 -5.04 15.34
C ARG A 57 8.11 -3.59 14.89
N PHE A 58 9.34 -3.06 14.98
CA PHE A 58 9.66 -1.73 14.46
C PHE A 58 9.66 -1.77 12.93
N TRP A 59 10.42 -2.69 12.32
CA TRP A 59 10.48 -2.88 10.87
C TRP A 59 9.11 -3.19 10.25
N GLN A 60 8.27 -3.98 10.93
CA GLN A 60 6.90 -4.23 10.48
C GLN A 60 6.07 -2.94 10.35
N TYR A 61 6.23 -1.98 11.27
CA TYR A 61 5.46 -0.74 11.24
C TYR A 61 5.86 0.14 10.05
N TYR A 62 7.17 0.33 9.82
CA TYR A 62 7.66 1.08 8.66
C TYR A 62 7.34 0.35 7.36
N GLY A 63 7.44 -0.97 7.33
CA GLY A 63 7.09 -1.79 6.17
C GLY A 63 5.63 -1.58 5.74
N ILE A 64 4.68 -1.56 6.68
CA ILE A 64 3.26 -1.33 6.37
C ILE A 64 3.03 0.09 5.86
N ILE A 65 3.70 1.10 6.45
CA ILE A 65 3.60 2.50 6.00
C ILE A 65 4.13 2.65 4.58
N ILE A 66 5.32 2.10 4.32
CA ILE A 66 5.95 2.13 3.00
C ILE A 66 5.05 1.44 1.98
N LEU A 67 4.53 0.26 2.28
CA LEU A 67 3.63 -0.49 1.40
C LEU A 67 2.35 0.31 1.08
N ALA A 68 1.78 0.99 2.09
CA ALA A 68 0.62 1.84 1.89
C ALA A 68 0.95 3.01 0.95
N LEU A 69 2.03 3.73 1.22
CA LEU A 69 2.48 4.87 0.40
C LEU A 69 2.79 4.45 -1.04
N THR A 70 3.53 3.36 -1.22
CA THR A 70 3.83 2.82 -2.56
C THR A 70 2.56 2.45 -3.31
N GLY A 71 1.56 1.85 -2.64
CA GLY A 71 0.25 1.55 -3.24
C GLY A 71 -0.47 2.81 -3.75
N TYR A 72 -0.49 3.87 -2.94
CA TYR A 72 -1.10 5.16 -3.33
C TYR A 72 -0.32 5.84 -4.47
N ILE A 73 1.01 5.82 -4.43
CA ILE A 73 1.86 6.38 -5.49
C ILE A 73 1.62 5.64 -6.81
N MET A 74 1.56 4.31 -6.79
CA MET A 74 1.25 3.51 -7.98
C MET A 74 -0.10 3.88 -8.59
N PHE A 75 -1.12 4.11 -7.76
CA PHE A 75 -2.42 4.58 -8.25
C PHE A 75 -2.32 5.96 -8.90
N VAL A 76 -1.71 6.93 -8.23
CA VAL A 76 -1.60 8.32 -8.70
C VAL A 76 -0.81 8.42 -10.00
N ILE A 77 0.16 7.54 -10.23
CA ILE A 77 0.99 7.57 -11.44
C ILE A 77 0.39 6.71 -12.56
N PHE A 78 0.05 5.45 -12.29
CA PHE A 78 -0.32 4.50 -13.34
C PHE A 78 -1.74 4.71 -13.88
N VAL A 79 -2.68 5.21 -13.06
CA VAL A 79 -4.05 5.45 -13.53
C VAL A 79 -4.11 6.61 -14.54
N PRO A 80 -3.54 7.80 -14.29
CA PRO A 80 -3.55 8.88 -15.29
C PRO A 80 -2.78 8.50 -16.56
N LEU A 81 -1.62 7.86 -16.42
CA LEU A 81 -0.81 7.43 -17.56
C LEU A 81 -1.54 6.43 -18.46
N SER A 82 -2.25 5.47 -17.86
CA SER A 82 -3.02 4.48 -18.62
C SER A 82 -4.26 5.08 -19.27
N LEU A 83 -4.96 6.00 -18.57
CA LEU A 83 -6.12 6.70 -19.13
C LEU A 83 -5.75 7.54 -20.35
N GLU A 84 -4.60 8.22 -20.35
CA GLU A 84 -4.15 9.01 -21.50
C GLU A 84 -3.98 8.15 -22.77
N VAL A 85 -3.50 6.91 -22.61
CA VAL A 85 -3.28 5.97 -23.72
C VAL A 85 -4.56 5.24 -24.13
N ILE A 86 -5.49 5.00 -23.20
CA ILE A 86 -6.78 4.35 -23.49
C ILE A 86 -7.75 5.30 -24.20
N LEU A 87 -7.74 6.59 -23.84
CA LEU A 87 -8.66 7.60 -24.36
C LEU A 87 -8.18 8.23 -25.69
N LYS A 88 -6.89 8.09 -26.04
CA LYS A 88 -6.35 8.42 -27.37
C LYS A 88 -6.53 7.26 -28.36
#